data_AF-A0A100Y944-F1
#
_entry.id   AF-A0A100Y944-F1
#
_cell.length_a   1.000
_cell.length_b   1.000
_cell.length_c   1.000
_cell.angle_alpha   90.00
_cell.angle_beta   90.00
_cell.angle_gamma   90.00
#
_symmetry.space_group_name_H-M   'P 1'
#
loop_
_entity.id
_entity.type
_entity.pdbx_description
1 polymer ?
#
loop_
_entity_poly.entity_id
_entity_poly.type
_entity_poly.pdbx_seq_one_letter_code
_entity_poly.pdbx_strand_id
1 'polypeptide(L)'
;MTGGNVPRQADPSPGEPGEARVLNFGVQQYGGQSSVGNQAVGPGARAVAAHVSVQAPSADQRAEVEALLLLVERLLDEHRAALPDQESPRTELRRLREELDEGEPEPGVVRRALERLALFAQPAAPLAAAVAELTRVVQSF
;
A
#
# COMPACT_ATOMS: atom_id res chain seq x y z
N MET A 1 -15.65 9.20 -77.17
CA MET A 1 -14.32 9.46 -76.57
C MET A 1 -14.51 10.58 -75.57
N THR A 2 -14.88 10.22 -74.33
CA THR A 2 -14.07 10.37 -73.09
C THR A 2 -14.25 11.80 -72.55
N GLY A 3 -15.16 12.07 -71.58
CA GLY A 3 -15.05 11.65 -70.17
C GLY A 3 -13.81 12.32 -69.58
N GLY A 4 -13.85 13.34 -68.72
CA GLY A 4 -14.55 13.41 -67.46
C GLY A 4 -13.52 13.70 -66.37
N ASN A 5 -13.74 14.80 -65.67
CA ASN A 5 -13.37 15.07 -64.28
C ASN A 5 -11.89 15.16 -63.86
N VAL A 6 -11.58 16.30 -63.24
CA VAL A 6 -10.34 16.66 -62.57
C VAL A 6 -10.16 15.77 -61.33
N PRO A 7 -8.99 15.12 -61.12
CA PRO A 7 -8.75 14.42 -59.87
C PRO A 7 -8.51 15.40 -58.72
N ARG A 8 -9.20 15.06 -57.62
CA ARG A 8 -9.28 15.72 -56.32
C ARG A 8 -7.89 15.87 -55.68
N GLN A 9 -7.73 16.99 -54.98
CA GLN A 9 -6.84 17.13 -53.83
C GLN A 9 -6.99 15.87 -52.95
N ALA A 10 -5.90 15.15 -52.73
CA ALA A 10 -5.89 14.06 -51.78
C ALA A 10 -6.03 14.66 -50.38
N ASP A 11 -7.14 14.32 -49.72
CA ASP A 11 -7.26 14.40 -48.26
C ASP A 11 -6.03 13.73 -47.64
N PRO A 12 -5.25 14.41 -46.77
CA PRO A 12 -4.51 13.68 -45.77
C PRO A 12 -5.55 13.03 -44.86
N SER A 13 -5.57 11.69 -44.83
CA SER A 13 -6.30 10.92 -43.83
C SER A 13 -6.11 11.57 -42.45
N PRO A 14 -7.16 11.78 -41.66
CA PRO A 14 -6.97 12.05 -40.25
C PRO A 14 -6.37 10.78 -39.66
N GLY A 15 -5.04 10.79 -39.54
CA GLY A 15 -4.29 9.83 -38.79
C GLY A 15 -4.94 9.71 -37.42
N GLU A 16 -5.17 8.46 -37.06
CA GLU A 16 -5.33 7.89 -35.72
C GLU A 16 -5.38 8.94 -34.59
N PRO A 17 -6.46 9.01 -33.79
CA PRO A 17 -6.37 9.68 -32.51
C PRO A 17 -5.32 8.94 -31.69
N GLY A 18 -4.12 9.53 -31.64
CA GLY A 18 -3.02 9.06 -30.80
C GLY A 18 -3.57 8.80 -29.42
N GLU A 19 -3.34 7.57 -28.96
CA GLU A 19 -3.84 7.05 -27.68
C GLU A 19 -3.77 8.14 -26.63
N ALA A 20 -4.95 8.61 -26.23
CA ALA A 20 -5.10 9.55 -25.15
C ALA A 20 -4.30 8.99 -23.97
N ARG A 21 -3.22 9.69 -23.59
CA ARG A 21 -2.54 9.42 -22.33
C ARG A 21 -3.61 9.44 -21.26
N VAL A 22 -3.95 8.26 -20.75
CA VAL A 22 -4.94 8.08 -19.70
C VAL A 22 -4.36 8.78 -18.47
N LEU A 23 -4.78 10.02 -18.26
CA LEU A 23 -4.53 10.76 -17.04
C LEU A 23 -5.36 10.06 -15.95
N ASN A 24 -4.65 9.39 -15.05
CA ASN A 24 -5.27 8.68 -13.93
C ASN A 24 -5.72 9.70 -12.88
N PHE A 25 -7.03 9.93 -12.78
CA PHE A 25 -7.63 10.70 -11.69
C PHE A 25 -8.20 9.72 -10.67
N GLY A 26 -7.33 9.18 -9.82
CA GLY A 26 -7.69 8.20 -8.81
C GLY A 26 -8.57 8.79 -7.71
N VAL A 27 -9.88 8.64 -7.86
CA VAL A 27 -10.85 8.78 -6.78
C VAL A 27 -11.52 7.42 -6.58
N GLN A 28 -11.35 6.83 -5.40
CA GLN A 28 -12.10 5.65 -4.98
C GLN A 28 -12.97 6.02 -3.77
N GLN A 29 -14.25 5.64 -3.82
CA GLN A 29 -15.24 5.98 -2.81
C GLN A 29 -15.85 4.69 -2.26
N TYR A 30 -15.67 4.46 -0.96
CA TYR A 30 -16.38 3.43 -0.21
C TYR A 30 -17.06 4.09 1.00
N GLY A 31 -18.35 3.78 1.20
CA GLY A 31 -19.02 3.90 2.50
C GLY A 31 -19.05 5.27 3.20
N GLY A 32 -18.81 6.39 2.51
CA GLY A 32 -18.97 7.75 3.06
C GLY A 32 -17.70 8.49 3.45
N GLN A 33 -16.50 7.96 3.19
CA GLN A 33 -15.24 8.70 3.36
C GLN A 33 -14.46 8.74 2.03
N SER A 34 -14.20 9.96 1.53
CA SER A 34 -13.44 10.18 0.30
C SER A 34 -11.95 10.24 0.62
N SER A 35 -11.15 9.38 0.00
CA SER A 35 -9.68 9.43 0.09
C SER A 35 -9.11 9.76 -1.28
N VAL A 36 -8.20 10.73 -1.30
CA VAL A 36 -7.50 11.18 -2.51
C VAL A 36 -6.18 10.42 -2.60
N GLY A 37 -5.99 9.65 -3.69
CA GLY A 37 -4.75 8.91 -3.96
C GLY A 37 -3.61 9.78 -4.50
N ASN A 38 -2.52 9.14 -4.96
CA ASN A 38 -1.31 9.81 -5.44
C ASN A 38 -1.61 10.91 -6.47
N GLN A 39 -1.47 12.18 -6.06
CA GLN A 39 -1.62 13.33 -6.94
C GLN A 39 -0.24 13.82 -7.39
N ALA A 40 -0.08 13.98 -8.70
CA ALA A 40 1.08 14.60 -9.31
C ALA A 40 0.62 15.90 -9.96
N VAL A 41 1.01 17.06 -9.40
CA VAL A 41 0.63 18.39 -9.91
C VAL A 41 1.90 19.14 -10.32
N GLY A 42 2.00 19.47 -11.61
CA GLY A 42 3.10 20.25 -12.19
C GLY A 42 3.75 19.57 -13.41
N PRO A 43 4.42 20.33 -14.30
CA PRO A 43 5.12 19.76 -15.46
C PRO A 43 6.23 18.80 -15.01
N GLY A 44 6.13 17.52 -15.38
CA GLY A 44 7.11 16.48 -15.03
C GLY A 44 6.78 15.67 -13.78
N ALA A 45 5.66 15.93 -13.11
CA ALA A 45 5.25 15.14 -11.96
C ALA A 45 4.75 13.74 -12.40
N ARG A 46 5.34 12.67 -11.85
CA ARG A 46 4.95 11.28 -12.12
C ARG A 46 4.52 10.61 -10.82
N ALA A 47 3.25 10.25 -10.73
CA ALA A 47 2.76 9.33 -9.72
C ALA A 47 2.81 7.90 -10.27
N VAL A 48 3.46 6.98 -9.56
CA VAL A 48 3.39 5.54 -9.84
C VAL A 48 2.35 4.95 -8.90
N ALA A 49 1.21 4.53 -9.44
CA ALA A 49 0.28 3.67 -8.71
C ALA A 49 0.77 2.22 -8.90
N ALA A 50 1.36 1.64 -7.86
CA ALA A 50 1.42 0.20 -7.79
C ALA A 50 -0.02 -0.30 -7.73
N HIS A 51 -0.40 -1.20 -8.63
CA HIS A 51 -1.69 -1.88 -8.58
C HIS A 51 -1.78 -2.60 -7.22
N VAL A 52 -2.55 -2.05 -6.28
CA VAL A 52 -2.96 -2.78 -5.07
C VAL A 52 -4.24 -3.52 -5.46
N SER A 53 -4.07 -4.67 -6.11
CA SER A 53 -5.12 -5.68 -6.10
C SER A 53 -5.15 -6.26 -4.70
N VAL A 54 -6.23 -6.02 -3.95
CA VAL A 54 -6.47 -6.67 -2.65
C VAL A 54 -6.66 -8.15 -2.93
N GLN A 55 -5.56 -8.90 -2.92
CA GLN A 55 -5.56 -10.34 -3.10
C GLN A 55 -5.45 -10.92 -1.69
N ALA A 56 -6.30 -11.90 -1.36
CA ALA A 56 -6.16 -12.58 -0.09
C ALA A 56 -4.70 -13.06 0.08
N PRO A 57 -4.06 -12.78 1.24
CA PRO A 57 -2.62 -12.99 1.37
C PRO A 57 -2.25 -14.45 1.12
N SER A 58 -1.18 -14.66 0.37
CA SER A 58 -0.67 -15.99 0.04
C SER A 58 -0.20 -16.73 1.30
N ALA A 59 -0.08 -18.05 1.24
CA ALA A 59 0.44 -18.84 2.36
C ALA A 59 1.86 -18.39 2.76
N ASP A 60 2.70 -18.03 1.80
CA ASP A 60 4.04 -17.52 2.03
C ASP A 60 4.02 -16.16 2.74
N GLN A 61 3.12 -15.26 2.32
CA GLN A 61 2.94 -13.95 2.97
C GLN A 61 2.43 -14.09 4.41
N ARG A 62 1.51 -15.03 4.67
CA ARG A 62 1.05 -15.33 6.04
C ARG A 62 2.18 -15.88 6.90
N ALA A 63 3.01 -16.77 6.36
CA ALA A 63 4.17 -17.31 7.06
C ALA A 63 5.23 -16.23 7.36
N GLU A 64 5.46 -15.32 6.42
CA GLU A 64 6.36 -14.17 6.59
C GLU A 64 5.88 -13.23 7.69
N VAL A 65 4.58 -12.89 7.70
CA VAL A 65 3.98 -12.07 8.77
C VAL A 65 4.11 -12.76 10.13
N GLU A 66 3.80 -14.04 10.22
CA GLU A 66 3.93 -14.80 11.47
C GLU A 66 5.38 -14.83 11.97
N ALA A 67 6.36 -15.00 11.07
CA ALA A 67 7.77 -14.94 11.43
C ALA A 67 8.19 -13.55 11.95
N LEU A 68 7.65 -12.47 11.34
CA LEU A 68 7.90 -11.10 11.78
C LEU A 68 7.23 -10.79 13.12
N LEU A 69 6.02 -11.29 13.38
CA LEU A 69 5.35 -11.17 14.68
C LEU A 69 6.18 -11.83 15.79
N LEU A 70 6.70 -13.05 15.55
CA LEU A 70 7.59 -13.74 16.49
C LEU A 70 8.92 -13.01 16.69
N LEU A 71 9.48 -12.41 15.63
CA LEU A 71 10.68 -11.59 15.72
C LEU A 71 10.45 -10.35 16.59
N VAL A 72 9.33 -9.64 16.38
CA VAL A 72 8.96 -8.46 17.17
C VAL A 72 8.75 -8.86 18.64
N GLU A 73 8.06 -9.97 18.92
CA GLU A 73 7.87 -10.49 20.28
C GLU A 73 9.22 -10.74 20.97
N ARG A 74 10.14 -11.45 20.30
CA ARG A 74 11.48 -11.71 20.84
C ARG A 74 12.26 -10.41 21.10
N LEU A 75 12.19 -9.44 20.18
CA LEU A 75 12.88 -8.17 20.33
C LEU A 75 12.29 -7.30 21.46
N LEU A 76 10.98 -7.39 21.72
CA LEU A 76 10.37 -6.74 22.89
C LEU A 76 10.93 -7.30 24.21
N ASP A 77 11.19 -8.61 24.27
CA ASP A 77 11.81 -9.25 25.42
C ASP A 77 13.30 -8.87 25.55
N GLU A 78 14.06 -8.95 24.45
CA GLU A 78 15.49 -8.62 24.42
C GLU A 78 15.76 -7.15 24.79
N HIS A 79 14.92 -6.23 24.31
CA HIS A 79 15.08 -4.79 24.53
C HIS A 79 14.24 -4.22 25.67
N ARG A 80 13.66 -5.07 26.53
CA ARG A 80 12.76 -4.67 27.63
C ARG A 80 13.30 -3.52 28.50
N ALA A 81 14.61 -3.51 28.77
CA ALA A 81 15.26 -2.48 29.61
C ALA A 81 15.37 -1.10 28.91
N ALA A 82 15.30 -1.05 27.59
CA ALA A 82 15.36 0.18 26.80
C ALA A 82 13.97 0.78 26.54
N LEU A 83 12.89 0.01 26.80
CA LEU A 83 11.53 0.45 26.56
C LEU A 83 10.97 1.21 27.77
N PRO A 84 10.37 2.39 27.58
CA PRO A 84 9.74 3.14 28.67
C PRO A 84 8.50 2.44 29.23
N ASP A 85 7.81 1.64 28.41
CA ASP A 85 6.67 0.81 28.77
C ASP A 85 6.90 -0.61 28.26
N GLN A 86 6.72 -1.59 29.14
CA GLN A 86 7.02 -3.00 28.90
C GLN A 86 5.76 -3.81 28.53
N GLU A 87 4.57 -3.34 28.89
CA GLU A 87 3.32 -4.11 28.78
C GLU A 87 2.45 -3.62 27.63
N SER A 88 2.40 -2.31 27.38
CA SER A 88 1.64 -1.76 26.25
C SER A 88 2.07 -2.32 24.89
N PRO A 89 3.36 -2.38 24.52
CA PRO A 89 3.74 -2.93 23.21
C PRO A 89 3.40 -4.41 23.05
N ARG A 90 3.47 -5.22 24.12
CA ARG A 90 3.03 -6.63 24.06
C ARG A 90 1.53 -6.75 23.87
N THR A 91 0.75 -5.91 24.56
CA THR A 91 -0.71 -5.86 24.40
C THR A 91 -1.09 -5.49 22.97
N GLU A 92 -0.39 -4.52 22.39
CA GLU A 92 -0.62 -4.09 21.01
C GLU A 92 -0.19 -5.13 19.98
N LEU A 93 0.92 -5.84 20.21
CA LEU A 93 1.34 -6.94 19.34
C LEU A 93 0.32 -8.09 19.35
N ARG A 94 -0.20 -8.45 20.53
CA ARG A 94 -1.25 -9.47 20.66
C ARG A 94 -2.51 -9.07 19.89
N ARG A 95 -2.99 -7.83 20.08
CA ARG A 95 -4.16 -7.31 19.36
C ARG A 95 -3.97 -7.32 17.85
N LEU A 96 -2.77 -6.97 17.38
CA LEU A 96 -2.44 -7.03 15.97
C LEU A 96 -2.50 -8.46 15.45
N ARG A 97 -1.96 -9.43 16.19
CA ARG A 97 -2.06 -10.86 15.81
C ARG A 97 -3.52 -11.32 15.75
N GLU A 98 -4.30 -11.02 16.80
CA GLU A 98 -5.73 -11.36 16.87
C GLU A 98 -6.49 -10.82 15.64
N GLU A 99 -6.27 -9.54 15.30
CA GLU A 99 -6.87 -8.90 14.14
C GLU A 99 -6.43 -9.54 12.80
N LEU A 100 -5.15 -9.84 12.64
CA LEU A 100 -4.61 -10.45 11.41
C LEU A 100 -5.04 -11.91 11.22
N ASP A 101 -5.38 -12.60 12.31
CA ASP A 101 -5.94 -13.95 12.29
C ASP A 101 -7.44 -13.96 11.93
N GLU A 102 -8.10 -12.80 11.93
CA GLU A 102 -9.47 -12.68 11.45
C GLU A 102 -9.55 -12.95 9.94
N GLY A 103 -10.67 -13.51 9.49
CA GLY A 103 -10.88 -13.77 8.05
C GLY A 103 -10.96 -12.51 7.21
N GLU A 104 -11.36 -11.39 7.82
CA GLU A 104 -11.51 -10.07 7.21
C GLU A 104 -10.94 -8.99 8.16
N PRO A 105 -9.61 -8.84 8.27
CA PRO A 105 -9.00 -7.86 9.17
C PRO A 105 -9.43 -6.44 8.81
N GLU A 106 -9.81 -5.64 9.81
CA GLU A 106 -10.14 -4.24 9.64
C GLU A 106 -8.86 -3.41 9.37
N PRO A 107 -8.70 -2.82 8.16
CA PRO A 107 -7.44 -2.14 7.79
C PRO A 107 -7.10 -0.96 8.71
N GLY A 108 -8.13 -0.29 9.24
CA GLY A 108 -7.98 0.82 10.17
C GLY A 108 -7.44 0.39 11.55
N VAL A 109 -7.82 -0.80 12.02
CA VAL A 109 -7.35 -1.35 13.29
C VAL A 109 -5.90 -1.81 13.14
N VAL A 110 -5.60 -2.58 12.10
CA VAL A 110 -4.25 -3.04 11.75
C VAL A 110 -3.28 -1.86 11.64
N ARG A 111 -3.63 -0.83 10.86
CA ARG A 111 -2.80 0.36 10.68
C ARG A 111 -2.52 1.07 12.01
N ARG A 112 -3.55 1.27 12.84
CA ARG A 112 -3.39 1.95 14.14
C ARG A 112 -2.50 1.14 15.10
N ALA A 113 -2.62 -0.19 15.10
CA ALA A 113 -1.78 -1.06 15.91
C ALA A 113 -0.30 -0.99 15.48
N LEU A 114 -0.03 -1.05 14.17
CA LEU A 114 1.32 -0.89 13.61
C LEU A 114 1.94 0.48 13.93
N GLU A 115 1.17 1.57 13.79
CA GLU A 115 1.61 2.92 14.16
C GLU A 115 1.99 3.01 15.65
N ARG A 116 1.18 2.43 16.54
CA ARG A 116 1.48 2.39 17.98
C ARG A 116 2.72 1.57 18.29
N LEU A 117 2.86 0.39 17.67
CA LEU A 117 4.05 -0.45 17.82
C LEU A 117 5.32 0.28 17.36
N ALA A 118 5.24 1.03 16.25
CA ALA A 118 6.37 1.81 15.75
C ALA A 118 6.78 2.92 16.73
N LEU A 119 5.82 3.56 17.41
CA LEU A 119 6.10 4.55 18.45
C LEU A 119 6.79 3.92 19.66
N PHE A 120 6.31 2.76 20.13
CA PHE A 120 6.96 2.05 21.24
C PHE A 120 8.36 1.56 20.88
N ALA A 121 8.59 1.22 19.63
CA ALA A 121 9.85 0.66 19.14
C ALA A 121 10.98 1.70 18.98
N GLN A 122 10.69 3.00 18.94
CA GLN A 122 11.68 4.06 18.69
C GLN A 122 12.97 3.97 19.52
N PRO A 123 12.94 3.62 20.83
CA PRO A 123 14.15 3.51 21.64
C PRO A 123 15.06 2.33 21.27
N ALA A 124 14.57 1.35 20.52
CA ALA A 124 15.29 0.13 20.16
C ALA A 124 15.32 -0.05 18.63
N ALA A 125 16.43 0.37 18.00
CA ALA A 125 16.57 0.33 16.54
C ALA A 125 16.28 -1.04 15.89
N PRO A 126 16.72 -2.19 16.44
CA PRO A 126 16.38 -3.50 15.88
C PRO A 126 14.88 -3.78 15.89
N LEU A 127 14.20 -3.42 16.98
CA LEU A 127 12.74 -3.55 17.11
C LEU A 127 12.02 -2.64 16.12
N ALA A 128 12.46 -1.38 15.97
CA ALA A 128 11.88 -0.44 15.02
C ALA A 128 12.01 -0.95 13.57
N ALA A 129 13.15 -1.54 13.22
CA ALA A 129 13.35 -2.15 11.90
C ALA A 129 12.42 -3.34 11.66
N ALA A 130 12.25 -4.22 12.66
CA ALA A 130 11.34 -5.36 12.55
C ALA A 130 9.87 -4.92 12.38
N VAL A 131 9.43 -3.90 13.14
CA VAL A 131 8.07 -3.33 13.01
C VAL A 131 7.86 -2.66 11.65
N ALA A 132 8.88 -1.97 11.12
CA ALA A 132 8.82 -1.38 9.78
C ALA A 132 8.68 -2.46 8.68
N GLU A 133 9.41 -3.57 8.81
CA GLU A 133 9.29 -4.69 7.87
C GLU A 133 7.93 -5.38 7.95
N LEU A 134 7.43 -5.63 9.17
CA LEU A 134 6.07 -6.14 9.39
C LEU A 134 5.03 -5.23 8.72
N THR A 135 5.19 -3.91 8.88
CA THR A 135 4.31 -2.92 8.26
C THR A 135 4.33 -3.03 6.73
N ARG A 136 5.52 -3.18 6.14
CA ARG A 136 5.71 -3.32 4.68
C ARG A 136 5.00 -4.56 4.14
N VAL A 137 5.15 -5.71 4.81
CA VAL A 137 4.54 -6.97 4.38
C VAL A 137 3.02 -6.92 4.51
N VAL A 138 2.51 -6.44 5.64
CA VAL A 138 1.05 -6.32 5.87
C VAL A 138 0.39 -5.35 4.88
N GLN A 139 1.08 -4.27 4.48
CA GLN A 139 0.57 -3.34 3.46
C GLN A 139 0.66 -3.87 2.03
N SER A 140 1.29 -5.03 1.81
CA SER A 140 1.41 -5.65 0.49
C SER A 140 0.29 -6.65 0.18
N PHE A 141 -0.65 -6.83 1.11
CA PHE A 141 -1.87 -7.61 0.94
C PHE A 141 -2.85 -6.91 -0.03
#